data_AF-A0A7G2FL66-F1
#
_entry.id   AF-A0A7G2FL66-F1
#
_cell.length_a   1.000
_cell.length_b   1.000
_cell.length_c   1.000
_cell.angle_alpha   90.00
_cell.angle_beta   90.00
_cell.angle_gamma   90.00
#
_symmetry.space_group_name_H-M   'P 1'
#
loop_
_entity.id
_entity.type
_entity.pdbx_description
1 polymer ?
#
loop_
_entity_poly.entity_id
_entity_poly.type
_entity_poly.pdbx_seq_one_letter_code
_entity_poly.pdbx_strand_id
1 'polypeptide(L)'
;MAELKLSESRDLTRVERIGAHSHIRGLGLDSALEPRAVSEGMVGQVKARKAAGVILQMIREGKIAGRAILIAGQPGTGSEIFSLEMSKTEALTQSFRKAIGVRIKEETEVIEGEVVEVQIDRPASSGVASKSGKMTMKTTDMETVYDMGAKMIEALNKEKVQSGDVIAIDKATGKITKLGRSFSRSRDYDAMGAQTKFVQCPEGELQKRKEVVHCVTLHEIDVINSRTQGFLALFTGDTGEIRSEVREQIDTKVAEWREEGKAEIVPGVLFIDEVHMLDIECFSFLNRALENEMSPILVVATNRGVTTIRGTNQKSPHGIPIDLLDRLLIITTQPYTDDDIRKILEIRCQEEDVEMNEEAKQLLTLIGRDTSLRYAIHLITAAALSCQKRKGKVVEVEDIQRVYRLFLDVRRSMQYLVEYQTAEAATVLIHHPAENKVERIYWSVTASDIMKSNPGHYVAVVVTSPTMKNEKEVLNEFATKKCVKLGKLLKEGGGLDLTKKKTKHRKKKLDQETGKVNPNSDPNPNQDGADNAVAGENGGDGFMRRSHGGGRGGGGWRPALHSIPEFGSS
;
A
#
# COMPACT_ATOMS: atom_id res chain seq x y z
N MET A 1 -13.26 -36.47 8.94
CA MET A 1 -12.81 -35.21 8.34
C MET A 1 -14.04 -34.37 8.06
N ALA A 2 -14.05 -33.10 8.45
CA ALA A 2 -15.16 -32.20 8.12
C ALA A 2 -15.20 -31.97 6.60
N GLU A 3 -16.40 -31.95 6.01
CA GLU A 3 -16.60 -31.64 4.59
C GLU A 3 -15.93 -30.31 4.25
N LEU A 4 -14.97 -30.35 3.31
CA LEU A 4 -14.37 -29.18 2.69
C LEU A 4 -15.45 -28.47 1.86
N LYS A 5 -16.21 -27.55 2.47
CA LYS A 5 -17.01 -26.58 1.73
C LYS A 5 -16.07 -25.52 1.15
N LEU A 6 -15.37 -25.90 0.09
CA LEU A 6 -14.58 -25.00 -0.73
C LEU A 6 -15.56 -24.11 -1.50
N SER A 7 -15.69 -22.86 -1.08
CA SER A 7 -16.20 -21.83 -1.98
C SER A 7 -15.11 -21.58 -3.02
N GLU A 8 -15.42 -21.83 -4.28
CA GLU A 8 -14.74 -21.19 -5.41
C GLU A 8 -14.52 -19.73 -5.04
N SER A 9 -13.36 -19.18 -5.36
CA SER A 9 -13.14 -17.74 -5.39
C SER A 9 -14.11 -17.16 -6.42
N ARG A 10 -15.37 -16.95 -6.01
CA ARG A 10 -16.34 -16.18 -6.77
C ARG A 10 -15.66 -14.85 -6.99
N ASP A 11 -15.53 -14.48 -8.24
CA ASP A 11 -15.18 -13.13 -8.66
C ASP A 11 -16.02 -12.16 -7.84
N LEU A 12 -15.44 -11.66 -6.75
CA LEU A 12 -15.84 -10.42 -6.14
C LEU A 12 -15.81 -9.47 -7.32
N THR A 13 -16.97 -9.04 -7.80
CA THR A 13 -17.09 -7.96 -8.77
C THR A 13 -16.21 -6.85 -8.26
N ARG A 14 -15.04 -6.75 -8.89
CA ARG A 14 -13.86 -6.13 -8.31
C ARG A 14 -14.23 -4.66 -8.22
N VAL A 15 -14.53 -4.18 -7.00
CA VAL A 15 -14.72 -2.75 -6.76
C VAL A 15 -13.32 -2.15 -6.81
N GLU A 16 -12.75 -2.10 -8.01
CA GLU A 16 -11.46 -1.51 -8.28
C GLU A 16 -11.65 0.00 -8.20
N ARG A 17 -11.39 0.56 -7.02
CA ARG A 17 -11.15 1.99 -6.91
C ARG A 17 -9.83 2.30 -7.60
N ILE A 18 -9.79 3.39 -8.36
CA ILE A 18 -8.56 3.88 -8.99
C ILE A 18 -7.53 4.10 -7.88
N GLY A 19 -6.45 3.33 -7.96
CA GLY A 19 -5.39 3.30 -6.97
C GLY A 19 -4.10 3.87 -7.51
N ALA A 20 -3.12 4.07 -6.63
CA ALA A 20 -1.79 4.52 -7.03
C ALA A 20 -1.07 3.54 -7.98
N HIS A 21 -1.59 2.37 -8.29
CA HIS A 21 -0.99 1.45 -9.27
C HIS A 21 -1.99 0.88 -10.30
N SER A 22 -3.25 1.33 -10.35
CA SER A 22 -4.29 0.74 -11.21
C SER A 22 -3.98 0.83 -12.72
N HIS A 23 -3.32 1.90 -13.15
CA HIS A 23 -2.83 2.07 -14.52
C HIS A 23 -1.82 1.00 -15.00
N ILE A 24 -1.15 0.27 -14.10
CA ILE A 24 -0.15 -0.74 -14.47
C ILE A 24 -0.85 -2.07 -14.72
N ARG A 25 -0.78 -2.54 -15.97
CA ARG A 25 -1.44 -3.79 -16.43
C ARG A 25 -0.47 -4.93 -16.69
N GLY A 26 0.83 -4.64 -16.68
CA GLY A 26 1.89 -5.62 -16.92
C GLY A 26 3.27 -4.97 -16.96
N LEU A 27 4.30 -5.75 -17.29
CA LEU A 27 5.69 -5.27 -17.34
C LEU A 27 6.04 -4.54 -18.65
N GLY A 28 5.17 -4.60 -19.67
CA GLY A 28 5.34 -3.94 -20.96
C GLY A 28 6.51 -4.47 -21.78
N LEU A 29 6.77 -5.78 -21.70
CA LEU A 29 7.84 -6.48 -22.41
C LEU A 29 7.31 -7.08 -23.71
N ASP A 30 8.17 -7.23 -24.71
CA ASP A 30 7.87 -8.05 -25.88
C ASP A 30 8.18 -9.54 -25.64
N SER A 31 7.94 -10.39 -26.65
CA SER A 31 8.22 -11.83 -26.59
C SER A 31 9.70 -12.17 -26.42
N ALA A 32 10.61 -11.23 -26.70
CA ALA A 32 12.05 -11.38 -26.51
C ALA A 32 12.51 -10.85 -25.13
N LEU A 33 11.58 -10.48 -24.24
CA LEU A 33 11.85 -9.85 -22.94
C LEU A 33 12.50 -8.46 -23.03
N GLU A 34 12.40 -7.79 -24.18
CA GLU A 34 12.84 -6.41 -24.31
C GLU A 34 11.71 -5.44 -23.91
N PRO A 35 12.00 -4.47 -23.02
CA PRO A 35 10.99 -3.51 -22.57
C PRO A 35 10.73 -2.44 -23.62
N ARG A 36 9.45 -2.21 -23.91
CA ARG A 36 9.02 -1.06 -24.73
C ARG A 36 9.08 0.23 -23.92
N ALA A 37 9.37 1.36 -24.56
CA ALA A 37 9.52 2.65 -23.90
C ALA A 37 8.29 3.08 -23.08
N VAL A 38 7.08 2.84 -23.63
CA VAL A 38 5.78 3.00 -22.97
C VAL A 38 4.92 1.80 -23.36
N SER A 39 4.51 0.98 -22.39
CA SER A 39 3.61 -0.16 -22.64
C SER A 39 3.00 -0.66 -21.33
N GLU A 40 1.74 -1.10 -21.38
CA GLU A 40 1.02 -1.69 -20.23
C GLU A 40 1.04 -0.82 -18.96
N GLY A 41 1.04 0.51 -19.11
CA GLY A 41 1.11 1.48 -18.01
C GLY A 41 2.51 1.73 -17.46
N MET A 42 3.52 0.97 -17.88
CA MET A 42 4.91 1.16 -17.49
C MET A 42 5.65 2.10 -18.46
N VAL A 43 6.45 3.01 -17.90
CA VAL A 43 7.28 3.97 -18.64
C VAL A 43 8.72 3.88 -18.16
N GLY A 44 9.68 3.90 -19.09
CA GLY A 44 11.10 3.92 -18.74
C GLY A 44 11.54 2.65 -17.99
N GLN A 45 12.48 2.80 -17.03
CA GLN A 45 13.05 1.71 -16.20
C GLN A 45 13.47 0.46 -16.98
N VAL A 46 14.07 0.65 -18.17
CA VAL A 46 14.41 -0.41 -19.12
C VAL A 46 15.17 -1.56 -18.45
N LYS A 47 16.25 -1.26 -17.71
CA LYS A 47 17.09 -2.29 -17.07
C LYS A 47 16.31 -3.09 -16.00
N ALA A 48 15.57 -2.39 -15.14
CA ALA A 48 14.83 -3.03 -14.05
C ALA A 48 13.66 -3.87 -14.58
N ARG A 49 12.95 -3.38 -15.60
CA ARG A 49 11.84 -4.13 -16.24
C ARG A 49 12.32 -5.36 -16.97
N LYS A 50 13.46 -5.27 -17.67
CA LYS A 50 14.10 -6.43 -18.30
C LYS A 50 14.51 -7.47 -17.26
N ALA A 51 15.16 -7.05 -16.17
CA ALA A 51 15.52 -7.94 -15.07
C ALA A 51 14.28 -8.61 -14.44
N ALA A 52 13.21 -7.85 -14.19
CA ALA A 52 11.93 -8.38 -13.72
C ALA A 52 11.29 -9.37 -14.71
N GLY A 53 11.42 -9.13 -16.01
CA GLY A 53 10.99 -10.05 -17.07
C GLY A 53 11.73 -11.37 -17.06
N VAL A 54 13.05 -11.33 -16.94
CA VAL A 54 13.89 -12.53 -16.83
C VAL A 54 13.52 -13.32 -15.58
N ILE A 55 13.31 -12.63 -14.45
CA ILE A 55 12.82 -13.26 -13.22
C ILE A 55 11.47 -13.92 -13.46
N LEU A 56 10.48 -13.18 -13.98
CA LEU A 56 9.14 -13.70 -14.25
C LEU A 56 9.18 -14.96 -15.12
N GLN A 57 10.07 -14.99 -16.11
CA GLN A 57 10.29 -16.17 -16.95
C GLN A 57 10.87 -17.34 -16.13
N MET A 58 11.85 -17.09 -15.26
CA MET A 58 12.38 -18.11 -14.34
C MET A 58 11.31 -18.66 -13.38
N ILE A 59 10.39 -17.80 -12.91
CA ILE A 59 9.24 -18.22 -12.08
C ILE A 59 8.35 -19.17 -12.88
N ARG A 60 7.96 -18.78 -14.10
CA ARG A 60 7.06 -19.56 -14.96
C ARG A 60 7.66 -20.90 -15.36
N GLU A 61 8.98 -20.96 -15.53
CA GLU A 61 9.71 -22.20 -15.86
C GLU A 61 9.98 -23.09 -14.63
N GLY A 62 9.66 -22.63 -13.41
CA GLY A 62 9.91 -23.38 -12.17
C GLY A 62 11.39 -23.63 -11.87
N LYS A 63 12.30 -22.91 -12.52
CA LYS A 63 13.76 -23.08 -12.38
C LYS A 63 14.34 -22.37 -11.17
N ILE A 64 13.52 -21.59 -10.47
CA ILE A 64 13.94 -20.76 -9.33
C ILE A 64 13.04 -21.07 -8.14
N ALA A 65 13.66 -21.54 -7.07
CA ALA A 65 13.04 -21.76 -5.76
C ALA A 65 14.02 -21.29 -4.68
N GLY A 66 13.52 -20.83 -3.52
CA GLY A 66 14.38 -20.39 -2.42
C GLY A 66 15.23 -19.15 -2.68
N ARG A 67 14.94 -18.39 -3.75
CA ARG A 67 15.67 -17.14 -4.04
C ARG A 67 14.87 -15.93 -3.62
N ALA A 68 15.59 -14.96 -3.11
CA ALA A 68 15.05 -13.67 -2.76
C ALA A 68 15.65 -12.58 -3.67
N ILE A 69 14.81 -11.63 -4.05
CA ILE A 69 15.12 -10.55 -5.00
C ILE A 69 14.96 -9.23 -4.26
N LEU A 70 15.95 -8.37 -4.35
CA LEU A 70 15.90 -7.03 -3.78
C LEU A 70 15.68 -6.00 -4.87
N ILE A 71 14.59 -5.24 -4.75
CA ILE A 71 14.36 -4.04 -5.55
C ILE A 71 14.78 -2.83 -4.73
N ALA A 72 15.87 -2.18 -5.13
CA ALA A 72 16.36 -0.96 -4.49
C ALA A 72 15.92 0.27 -5.29
N GLY A 73 15.22 1.21 -4.64
CA GLY A 73 14.66 2.39 -5.31
C GLY A 73 14.09 3.47 -4.41
N GLN A 74 13.68 4.60 -4.98
CA GLN A 74 13.10 5.73 -4.24
C GLN A 74 11.70 5.41 -3.64
N PRO A 75 11.22 6.17 -2.64
CA PRO A 75 10.26 5.67 -1.65
C PRO A 75 8.89 5.21 -2.18
N GLY A 76 8.52 3.95 -1.90
CA GLY A 76 7.16 3.42 -1.68
C GLY A 76 6.79 3.44 -0.18
N THR A 77 5.58 3.07 0.22
CA THR A 77 5.13 3.05 1.64
C THR A 77 4.60 1.65 1.98
N GLY A 78 5.13 1.01 3.04
CA GLY A 78 4.96 -0.42 3.32
C GLY A 78 4.60 -0.78 4.77
N SER A 79 3.73 -0.01 5.43
CA SER A 79 3.44 -0.15 6.87
C SER A 79 2.35 -1.19 7.21
N GLU A 80 2.50 -2.45 6.81
CA GLU A 80 1.51 -3.51 7.13
C GLU A 80 1.98 -4.51 8.21
N ILE A 81 3.29 -4.78 8.32
CA ILE A 81 3.81 -5.84 9.20
C ILE A 81 3.85 -5.43 10.69
N PHE A 82 3.88 -4.13 10.99
CA PHE A 82 4.02 -3.61 12.38
C PHE A 82 2.70 -3.37 13.12
N SER A 83 1.56 -3.66 12.49
CA SER A 83 0.23 -3.29 13.01
C SER A 83 -0.54 -4.43 13.68
N LEU A 84 0.08 -5.60 13.87
CA LEU A 84 -0.63 -6.79 14.34
C LEU A 84 -0.30 -7.12 15.80
N GLU A 85 -1.32 -7.49 16.58
CA GLU A 85 -1.22 -7.98 17.98
C GLU A 85 -0.59 -9.39 18.10
N MET A 86 0.04 -9.89 17.02
CA MET A 86 0.65 -11.22 16.94
C MET A 86 2.18 -11.14 16.91
N SER A 87 2.85 -12.26 17.23
CA SER A 87 4.31 -12.31 17.12
C SER A 87 4.76 -12.10 15.66
N LYS A 88 5.83 -11.32 15.45
CA LYS A 88 6.34 -10.95 14.11
C LYS A 88 6.69 -12.19 13.28
N THR A 89 7.26 -13.20 13.93
CA THR A 89 7.62 -14.48 13.31
C THR A 89 6.38 -15.25 12.84
N GLU A 90 5.29 -15.22 13.61
CA GLU A 90 4.04 -15.85 13.21
C GLU A 90 3.38 -15.12 12.04
N ALA A 91 3.38 -13.78 12.06
CA ALA A 91 2.91 -12.96 10.93
C ALA A 91 3.68 -13.27 9.63
N LEU A 92 5.02 -13.39 9.71
CA LEU A 92 5.85 -13.79 8.58
C LEU A 92 5.56 -15.22 8.15
N THR A 93 5.40 -16.16 9.08
CA THR A 93 5.10 -17.56 8.75
C THR A 93 3.77 -17.68 8.02
N GLN A 94 2.73 -16.98 8.49
CA GLN A 94 1.44 -16.92 7.80
C GLN A 94 1.58 -16.30 6.42
N SER A 95 2.38 -15.25 6.26
CA SER A 95 2.63 -14.61 4.95
C SER A 95 3.32 -15.56 3.97
N PHE A 96 4.30 -16.35 4.42
CA PHE A 96 4.94 -17.40 3.61
C PHE A 96 3.94 -18.48 3.19
N ARG A 97 3.10 -18.96 4.12
CA ARG A 97 2.11 -20.01 3.83
C ARG A 97 0.94 -19.51 2.98
N LYS A 98 0.60 -18.23 3.03
CA LYS A 98 -0.34 -17.59 2.10
C LYS A 98 0.21 -17.50 0.68
N ALA A 99 1.53 -17.36 0.55
CA ALA A 99 2.21 -17.27 -0.75
C ALA A 99 2.46 -18.65 -1.40
N ILE A 100 2.15 -19.77 -0.74
CA ILE A 100 2.27 -21.11 -1.33
C ILE A 100 0.86 -21.65 -1.60
N GLY A 101 0.57 -21.89 -2.89
CA GLY A 101 -0.67 -22.50 -3.34
C GLY A 101 -0.56 -24.01 -3.47
N VAL A 102 -1.66 -24.72 -3.23
CA VAL A 102 -1.86 -26.14 -3.48
C VAL A 102 -3.05 -26.27 -4.42
N ARG A 103 -2.79 -26.81 -5.60
CA ARG A 103 -3.78 -27.10 -6.63
C ARG A 103 -4.21 -28.55 -6.48
N ILE A 104 -5.42 -28.77 -6.01
CA ILE A 104 -6.03 -30.09 -5.83
C ILE A 104 -6.91 -30.38 -7.04
N LYS A 105 -6.68 -31.52 -7.67
CA LYS A 105 -7.48 -31.99 -8.80
C LYS A 105 -8.46 -33.04 -8.29
N GLU A 106 -9.74 -32.76 -8.44
CA GLU A 106 -10.81 -33.67 -8.04
C GLU A 106 -11.69 -33.99 -9.24
N GLU A 107 -11.88 -35.28 -9.52
CA GLU A 107 -12.82 -35.73 -10.54
C GLU A 107 -14.21 -35.88 -9.93
N THR A 108 -15.18 -35.13 -10.43
CA THR A 108 -16.57 -35.20 -9.98
C THR A 108 -17.49 -35.59 -11.13
N GLU A 109 -18.46 -36.47 -10.84
CA GLU A 109 -19.53 -36.79 -11.78
C GLU A 109 -20.67 -35.79 -11.60
N VAL A 110 -20.94 -35.01 -12.65
CA VAL A 110 -21.97 -33.97 -12.64
C VAL A 110 -23.05 -34.34 -13.66
N ILE A 111 -24.31 -34.23 -13.25
CA ILE A 111 -25.48 -34.34 -14.13
C ILE A 111 -25.95 -32.93 -14.46
N GLU A 112 -25.90 -32.53 -15.73
CA GLU A 112 -26.28 -31.19 -16.17
C GLU A 112 -27.34 -31.25 -17.27
N GLY A 113 -28.47 -30.57 -17.09
CA GLY A 113 -29.56 -30.57 -18.05
C GLY A 113 -30.69 -29.61 -17.70
N GLU A 114 -31.60 -29.42 -18.66
CA GLU A 114 -32.87 -28.74 -18.46
C GLU A 114 -33.88 -29.68 -17.78
N VAL A 115 -34.52 -29.20 -16.71
CA VAL A 115 -35.58 -29.91 -16.01
C VAL A 115 -36.87 -29.79 -16.81
N VAL A 116 -37.39 -30.90 -17.33
CA VAL A 116 -38.64 -30.94 -18.09
C VAL A 116 -39.83 -30.96 -17.13
N GLU A 117 -39.76 -31.83 -16.13
CA GLU A 117 -40.82 -32.09 -15.17
C GLU A 117 -40.25 -32.62 -13.84
N VAL A 118 -40.90 -32.26 -12.73
CA VAL A 118 -40.59 -32.75 -11.38
C VAL A 118 -41.89 -33.26 -10.76
N GLN A 119 -41.98 -34.56 -10.52
CA GLN A 119 -43.09 -35.22 -9.83
C GLN A 119 -42.64 -35.62 -8.43
N ILE A 120 -43.36 -35.20 -7.39
CA ILE A 120 -43.04 -35.54 -6.00
C ILE A 120 -44.23 -36.30 -5.42
N ASP A 121 -44.03 -37.57 -5.11
CA ASP A 121 -45.04 -38.41 -4.47
C ASP A 121 -45.06 -38.09 -2.98
N ARG A 122 -46.09 -37.36 -2.55
CA ARG A 122 -46.31 -37.08 -1.14
C ARG A 122 -47.31 -38.10 -0.59
N PRO A 123 -46.92 -39.04 0.29
CA PRO A 123 -47.86 -39.95 0.90
C PRO A 123 -48.87 -39.17 1.74
N ALA A 124 -50.16 -39.50 1.58
CA ALA A 124 -51.28 -38.80 2.22
C ALA A 124 -51.38 -39.06 3.74
N SER A 125 -50.65 -40.05 4.27
CA SER A 125 -50.64 -40.41 5.69
C SER A 125 -49.34 -39.99 6.38
N SER A 126 -49.48 -39.39 7.55
CA SER A 126 -48.42 -38.89 8.45
C SER A 126 -47.59 -39.99 9.13
N GLY A 127 -47.34 -41.12 8.45
CA GLY A 127 -46.53 -42.23 8.94
C GLY A 127 -45.35 -42.52 8.01
N VAL A 128 -44.12 -42.23 8.46
CA VAL A 128 -42.78 -42.76 8.12
C VAL A 128 -42.51 -43.23 6.66
N ALA A 129 -43.25 -42.78 5.66
CA ALA A 129 -42.91 -43.01 4.26
C ALA A 129 -42.01 -41.85 3.81
N SER A 130 -40.74 -42.17 3.54
CA SER A 130 -39.79 -41.25 2.95
C SER A 130 -40.35 -40.71 1.63
N LYS A 131 -40.36 -39.39 1.46
CA LYS A 131 -40.76 -38.72 0.22
C LYS A 131 -39.95 -39.32 -0.94
N SER A 132 -40.62 -39.80 -1.98
CA SER A 132 -40.04 -40.21 -3.25
C SER A 132 -40.54 -39.30 -4.36
N GLY A 133 -39.83 -39.24 -5.47
CA GLY A 133 -40.26 -38.46 -6.63
C GLY A 133 -39.52 -38.87 -7.88
N LYS A 134 -39.98 -38.39 -9.03
CA LYS A 134 -39.33 -38.57 -10.33
C LYS A 134 -39.04 -37.22 -10.95
N MET A 135 -37.87 -37.08 -11.57
CA MET A 135 -37.49 -35.87 -12.28
C MET A 135 -37.02 -36.22 -13.67
N THR A 136 -37.62 -35.57 -14.65
CA THR A 136 -37.23 -35.72 -16.06
C THR A 136 -36.28 -34.59 -16.43
N MET A 137 -35.10 -34.94 -16.90
CA MET A 137 -34.08 -34.00 -17.36
C MET A 137 -33.72 -34.28 -18.81
N LYS A 138 -33.41 -33.22 -19.55
CA LYS A 138 -32.98 -33.32 -20.95
C LYS A 138 -31.79 -32.42 -21.28
N THR A 139 -31.00 -32.86 -22.24
CA THR A 139 -30.06 -32.05 -23.02
C THR A 139 -30.61 -31.88 -24.44
N THR A 140 -29.83 -31.30 -25.36
CA THR A 140 -30.19 -31.30 -26.79
C THR A 140 -30.25 -32.71 -27.39
N ASP A 141 -29.47 -33.64 -26.82
CA ASP A 141 -29.19 -34.94 -27.45
C ASP A 141 -29.94 -36.09 -26.79
N MET A 142 -30.29 -35.97 -25.50
CA MET A 142 -30.95 -37.02 -24.75
C MET A 142 -31.92 -36.50 -23.68
N GLU A 143 -32.88 -37.35 -23.32
CA GLU A 143 -33.85 -37.12 -22.25
C GLU A 143 -33.92 -38.37 -21.36
N THR A 144 -33.85 -38.18 -20.05
CA THR A 144 -33.85 -39.29 -19.08
C THR A 144 -34.68 -38.95 -17.85
N VAL A 145 -35.25 -39.98 -17.22
CA VAL A 145 -36.03 -39.88 -15.98
C VAL A 145 -35.19 -40.42 -14.84
N TYR A 146 -35.03 -39.62 -13.78
CA TYR A 146 -34.33 -39.97 -12.55
C TYR A 146 -35.31 -40.14 -11.40
N ASP A 147 -35.18 -41.24 -10.66
CA ASP A 147 -35.87 -41.42 -9.38
C ASP A 147 -35.10 -40.67 -8.28
N MET A 148 -35.83 -39.91 -7.47
CA MET A 148 -35.30 -39.03 -6.44
C MET A 148 -35.70 -39.51 -5.03
N GLY A 149 -34.72 -39.57 -4.14
CA GLY A 149 -34.95 -39.80 -2.71
C GLY A 149 -35.29 -38.51 -1.95
N ALA A 150 -35.67 -38.67 -0.68
CA ALA A 150 -36.10 -37.57 0.19
C ALA A 150 -35.08 -36.41 0.29
N LYS A 151 -33.77 -36.71 0.41
CA LYS A 151 -32.71 -35.69 0.48
C LYS A 151 -32.64 -34.84 -0.79
N MET A 152 -32.85 -35.44 -1.95
CA MET A 152 -32.79 -34.72 -3.23
C MET A 152 -33.99 -33.81 -3.41
N ILE A 153 -35.18 -34.28 -2.99
CA ILE A 153 -36.40 -33.49 -2.99
C ILE A 153 -36.27 -32.27 -2.06
N GLU A 154 -35.65 -32.43 -0.90
CA GLU A 154 -35.37 -31.30 0.00
C GLU A 154 -34.41 -30.28 -0.62
N ALA A 155 -33.35 -30.74 -1.28
CA ALA A 155 -32.40 -29.87 -1.97
C ALA A 155 -33.04 -29.13 -3.16
N LEU A 156 -33.88 -29.78 -3.96
CA LEU A 156 -34.65 -29.13 -5.04
C LEU A 156 -35.58 -28.05 -4.50
N ASN A 157 -36.28 -28.33 -3.39
CA ASN A 157 -37.16 -27.36 -2.74
C ASN A 157 -36.38 -26.18 -2.16
N LYS A 158 -35.19 -26.43 -1.60
CA LYS A 158 -34.31 -25.40 -1.04
C LYS A 158 -33.83 -24.43 -2.13
N GLU A 159 -33.43 -24.95 -3.28
CA GLU A 159 -32.98 -24.16 -4.44
C GLU A 159 -34.15 -23.66 -5.32
N LYS A 160 -35.40 -23.98 -4.94
CA LYS A 160 -36.63 -23.61 -5.66
C LYS A 160 -36.57 -23.95 -7.15
N VAL A 161 -36.14 -25.17 -7.46
CA VAL A 161 -36.05 -25.66 -8.84
C VAL A 161 -37.46 -25.89 -9.40
N GLN A 162 -37.68 -25.42 -10.61
CA GLN A 162 -38.94 -25.53 -11.36
C GLN A 162 -38.67 -26.13 -12.74
N SER A 163 -39.73 -26.60 -13.39
CA SER A 163 -39.66 -27.00 -14.79
C SER A 163 -39.21 -25.83 -15.69
N GLY A 164 -38.27 -26.10 -16.58
CA GLY A 164 -37.60 -25.11 -17.43
C GLY A 164 -36.33 -24.52 -16.81
N ASP A 165 -35.94 -24.91 -15.60
CA ASP A 165 -34.64 -24.53 -15.06
C ASP A 165 -33.53 -25.43 -15.62
N VAL A 166 -32.36 -24.84 -15.88
CA VAL A 166 -31.12 -25.58 -16.18
C VAL A 166 -30.34 -25.73 -14.88
N ILE A 167 -30.11 -26.97 -14.47
CA ILE A 167 -29.45 -27.30 -13.20
C ILE A 167 -28.23 -28.20 -13.44
N ALA A 168 -27.26 -28.09 -12.54
CA ALA A 168 -26.15 -29.02 -12.41
C ALA A 168 -26.23 -29.70 -11.04
N ILE A 169 -26.17 -31.04 -11.03
CA ILE A 169 -26.23 -31.87 -9.84
C ILE A 169 -24.90 -32.60 -9.71
N ASP A 170 -24.18 -32.35 -8.63
CA ASP A 170 -23.03 -33.17 -8.27
C ASP A 170 -23.53 -34.48 -7.65
N LYS A 171 -23.20 -35.61 -8.28
CA LYS A 171 -23.67 -36.93 -7.89
C LYS A 171 -23.08 -37.42 -6.57
N ALA A 172 -21.88 -36.98 -6.20
CA ALA A 172 -21.23 -37.37 -4.96
C ALA A 172 -21.79 -36.60 -3.76
N THR A 173 -21.95 -35.27 -3.91
CA THR A 173 -22.40 -34.41 -2.82
C THR A 173 -23.92 -34.23 -2.75
N GLY A 174 -24.63 -34.52 -3.85
CA GLY A 174 -26.06 -34.22 -3.98
C GLY A 174 -26.36 -32.73 -4.00
N LYS A 175 -25.36 -31.87 -4.22
CA LYS A 175 -25.53 -30.42 -4.30
C LYS A 175 -26.12 -30.06 -5.65
N ILE A 176 -27.22 -29.31 -5.62
CA ILE A 176 -27.86 -28.76 -6.83
C ILE A 176 -27.44 -27.32 -6.99
N THR A 177 -27.02 -26.96 -8.20
CA THR A 177 -26.72 -25.59 -8.59
C THR A 177 -27.62 -25.18 -9.74
N LYS A 178 -28.44 -24.14 -9.53
CA LYS A 178 -29.28 -23.57 -10.58
C LYS A 178 -28.43 -22.65 -11.47
N LEU A 179 -28.18 -23.07 -12.71
CA LEU A 179 -27.37 -22.33 -13.68
C LEU A 179 -28.16 -21.17 -14.31
N GLY A 180 -29.46 -21.40 -14.52
CA GLY A 180 -30.38 -20.40 -15.04
C GLY A 180 -31.68 -21.03 -15.50
N ARG A 181 -32.39 -20.32 -16.37
CA ARG A 181 -33.65 -20.78 -16.97
C ARG A 181 -33.50 -20.97 -18.49
N SER A 182 -34.13 -22.00 -19.04
CA SER A 182 -34.08 -22.27 -20.48
C SER A 182 -34.78 -21.16 -21.29
N PHE A 183 -34.24 -20.86 -22.46
CA PHE A 183 -34.84 -19.90 -23.39
C PHE A 183 -36.20 -20.37 -23.93
N SER A 184 -36.38 -21.69 -24.07
CA SER A 184 -37.57 -22.34 -24.62
C SER A 184 -38.82 -22.08 -23.78
N ARG A 185 -38.69 -21.98 -22.45
CA ARG A 185 -39.81 -21.72 -21.52
C ARG A 185 -39.81 -20.33 -20.90
N SER A 186 -39.14 -19.36 -21.56
CA SER A 186 -39.07 -17.97 -21.09
C SER A 186 -40.43 -17.24 -21.09
N ARG A 187 -41.38 -17.66 -21.94
CA ARG A 187 -42.68 -17.01 -22.15
C ARG A 187 -43.80 -17.43 -21.21
N ASP A 188 -43.66 -18.56 -20.54
CA ASP A 188 -44.76 -19.18 -19.77
C ASP A 188 -44.95 -18.54 -18.37
N TYR A 189 -44.08 -17.61 -17.97
CA TYR A 189 -44.11 -17.00 -16.63
C TYR A 189 -44.08 -15.47 -16.74
N ASP A 190 -45.23 -14.85 -16.48
CA ASP A 190 -45.45 -13.39 -16.57
C ASP A 190 -44.90 -12.61 -15.35
N ALA A 191 -44.53 -13.32 -14.27
CA ALA A 191 -44.00 -12.72 -13.03
C ALA A 191 -42.51 -13.03 -12.80
N MET A 192 -41.67 -12.80 -13.82
CA MET A 192 -40.22 -12.96 -13.66
C MET A 192 -39.62 -11.81 -12.83
N GLY A 193 -38.87 -12.14 -11.78
CA GLY A 193 -38.03 -11.16 -11.09
C GLY A 193 -36.92 -10.65 -12.03
N ALA A 194 -36.50 -9.40 -11.85
CA ALA A 194 -35.52 -8.68 -12.68
C ALA A 194 -34.10 -9.28 -12.74
N GLN A 195 -33.88 -10.48 -12.20
CA GLN A 195 -32.58 -11.14 -12.01
C GLN A 195 -32.54 -12.57 -12.57
N THR A 196 -33.53 -13.00 -13.36
CA THR A 196 -33.53 -14.35 -13.93
C THR A 196 -32.52 -14.46 -15.08
N LYS A 197 -31.46 -15.24 -14.87
CA LYS A 197 -30.43 -15.51 -15.89
C LYS A 197 -30.94 -16.59 -16.85
N PHE A 198 -31.04 -16.27 -18.13
CA PHE A 198 -31.37 -17.24 -19.16
C PHE A 198 -30.11 -17.95 -19.67
N VAL A 199 -30.20 -19.26 -19.82
CA VAL A 199 -29.10 -20.15 -20.23
C VAL A 199 -29.63 -21.09 -21.31
N GLN A 200 -28.78 -21.42 -22.29
CA GLN A 200 -29.12 -22.39 -23.33
C GLN A 200 -29.21 -23.80 -22.75
N CYS A 201 -29.99 -24.66 -23.40
CA CYS A 201 -30.05 -26.07 -23.04
C CYS A 201 -28.66 -26.68 -23.24
N PRO A 202 -28.10 -27.39 -22.24
CA PRO A 202 -26.79 -28.03 -22.39
C PRO A 202 -26.80 -29.06 -23.52
N GLU A 203 -25.67 -29.16 -24.22
CA GLU A 203 -25.45 -30.13 -25.31
C GLU A 203 -24.69 -31.37 -24.80
N GLY A 204 -24.84 -32.50 -25.51
CA GLY A 204 -24.15 -33.74 -25.16
C GLY A 204 -24.89 -34.61 -24.13
N GLU A 205 -24.10 -35.46 -23.45
CA GLU A 205 -24.61 -36.39 -22.44
C GLU A 205 -25.02 -35.68 -21.15
N LEU A 206 -26.13 -36.12 -20.53
CA LEU A 206 -26.62 -35.60 -19.26
C LEU A 206 -25.61 -35.79 -18.12
N GLN A 207 -24.92 -36.94 -18.08
CA GLN A 207 -23.92 -37.25 -17.07
C GLN A 207 -22.52 -37.06 -17.66
N LYS A 208 -21.75 -36.15 -17.08
CA LYS A 208 -20.38 -35.87 -17.49
C LYS A 208 -19.41 -35.97 -16.33
N ARG A 209 -18.19 -36.41 -16.62
CA ARG A 209 -17.06 -36.33 -15.69
C ARG A 209 -16.39 -34.99 -15.86
N LYS A 210 -16.29 -34.22 -14.76
CA LYS A 210 -15.65 -32.91 -14.73
C LYS A 210 -14.48 -32.96 -13.74
N GLU A 211 -13.28 -32.69 -14.23
CA GLU A 211 -12.14 -32.38 -13.37
C GLU A 211 -12.33 -30.96 -12.84
N VAL A 212 -12.54 -30.84 -11.54
CA VAL A 212 -12.61 -29.56 -10.83
C VAL A 212 -11.28 -29.33 -10.16
N VAL A 213 -10.67 -28.19 -10.47
CA VAL A 213 -9.37 -27.80 -9.93
C VAL A 213 -9.61 -26.77 -8.84
N HIS A 214 -9.27 -27.13 -7.60
CA HIS A 214 -9.34 -26.25 -6.45
C HIS A 214 -7.95 -25.70 -6.13
N CYS A 215 -7.81 -24.38 -6.13
CA CYS A 215 -6.58 -23.72 -5.69
C CYS A 215 -6.80 -23.17 -4.28
N VAL A 216 -6.05 -23.70 -3.31
CA VAL A 216 -6.08 -23.26 -1.91
C VAL A 216 -4.67 -22.93 -1.44
N THR A 217 -4.50 -22.02 -0.48
CA THR A 217 -3.18 -21.74 0.10
C THR A 217 -2.87 -22.67 1.28
N LEU A 218 -1.60 -22.90 1.58
CA LEU A 218 -1.22 -23.68 2.77
C LEU A 218 -1.78 -23.05 4.06
N HIS A 219 -1.81 -21.72 4.13
CA HIS A 219 -2.38 -21.01 5.28
C HIS A 219 -3.88 -21.27 5.44
N GLU A 220 -4.65 -21.32 4.36
CA GLU A 220 -6.08 -21.65 4.44
C GLU A 220 -6.30 -23.06 4.99
N ILE A 221 -5.50 -24.03 4.53
CA ILE A 221 -5.54 -25.41 5.04
C ILE A 221 -5.19 -25.42 6.53
N ASP A 222 -4.18 -24.66 6.96
CA ASP A 222 -3.80 -24.55 8.38
C ASP A 222 -4.95 -24.03 9.24
N VAL A 223 -5.56 -22.91 8.85
CA VAL A 223 -6.64 -22.28 9.62
C VAL A 223 -7.84 -23.21 9.72
N ILE A 224 -8.23 -23.85 8.61
CA ILE A 224 -9.36 -24.78 8.57
C ILE A 224 -9.15 -25.98 9.50
N ASN A 225 -7.93 -26.52 9.56
CA ASN A 225 -7.62 -27.70 10.38
C ASN A 225 -7.26 -27.35 11.83
N SER A 226 -6.94 -26.09 12.13
CA SER A 226 -6.59 -25.66 13.49
C SER A 226 -7.80 -25.51 14.43
N ARG A 227 -8.99 -25.19 13.90
CA ARG A 227 -10.19 -24.85 14.69
C ARG A 227 -11.46 -25.45 14.10
N THR A 228 -12.41 -25.83 14.96
CA THR A 228 -13.72 -26.40 14.56
C THR A 228 -14.57 -25.48 13.68
N GLN A 229 -14.35 -24.15 13.76
CA GLN A 229 -14.93 -23.14 12.86
C GLN A 229 -13.85 -22.36 12.08
N GLY A 230 -12.74 -23.02 11.73
CA GLY A 230 -11.61 -22.38 11.04
C GLY A 230 -12.01 -21.70 9.73
N PHE A 231 -12.99 -22.24 9.00
CA PHE A 231 -13.48 -21.62 7.77
C PHE A 231 -14.00 -20.19 7.96
N LEU A 232 -14.73 -19.91 9.06
CA LEU A 232 -15.25 -18.56 9.32
C LEU A 232 -14.13 -17.58 9.71
N ALA A 233 -13.09 -18.08 10.40
CA ALA A 233 -11.95 -17.28 10.82
C ALA A 233 -11.16 -16.67 9.64
N LEU A 234 -11.16 -17.35 8.48
CA LEU A 234 -10.56 -16.81 7.24
C LEU A 234 -11.23 -15.50 6.79
N PHE A 235 -12.52 -15.33 7.06
CA PHE A 235 -13.27 -14.13 6.67
C PHE A 235 -13.27 -13.05 7.75
N THR A 236 -13.19 -13.43 9.02
CA THR A 236 -13.17 -12.48 10.14
C THR A 236 -11.78 -11.93 10.43
N GLY A 237 -10.71 -12.59 9.95
CA GLY A 237 -9.33 -12.22 10.23
C GLY A 237 -8.85 -12.63 11.63
N ASP A 238 -9.71 -13.26 12.43
CA ASP A 238 -9.39 -13.77 13.77
C ASP A 238 -8.80 -15.19 13.69
N THR A 239 -7.70 -15.32 12.95
CA THR A 239 -7.00 -16.59 12.78
C THR A 239 -6.16 -16.93 14.01
N GLY A 240 -5.69 -15.92 14.75
CA GLY A 240 -4.76 -16.05 15.87
C GLY A 240 -3.44 -16.74 15.46
N GLU A 241 -2.69 -17.22 16.45
CA GLU A 241 -1.48 -18.02 16.23
C GLU A 241 -1.82 -19.49 16.00
N ILE A 242 -1.17 -20.11 15.02
CA ILE A 242 -1.38 -21.52 14.66
C ILE A 242 -0.24 -22.37 15.23
N ARG A 243 -0.59 -23.48 15.89
CA ARG A 243 0.39 -24.41 16.46
C ARG A 243 1.25 -25.06 15.36
N SER A 244 2.55 -25.21 15.63
CA SER A 244 3.49 -25.85 14.71
C SER A 244 3.12 -27.29 14.37
N GLU A 245 2.61 -28.06 15.35
CA GLU A 245 2.18 -29.45 15.17
C GLU A 245 1.14 -29.59 14.03
N VAL A 246 0.21 -28.63 13.92
CA VAL A 246 -0.82 -28.64 12.88
C VAL A 246 -0.18 -28.41 11.51
N ARG A 247 0.80 -27.50 11.42
CA ARG A 247 1.53 -27.21 10.18
C ARG A 247 2.33 -28.41 9.71
N GLU A 248 3.05 -29.08 10.62
CA GLU A 248 3.84 -30.28 10.29
C GLU A 248 2.96 -31.43 9.80
N GLN A 249 1.80 -31.63 10.43
CA GLN A 249 0.81 -32.63 9.97
C GLN A 249 0.28 -32.30 8.57
N ILE A 250 0.02 -31.01 8.29
CA ILE A 250 -0.45 -30.56 6.97
C ILE A 250 0.65 -30.72 5.93
N ASP A 251 1.89 -30.35 6.25
CA ASP A 251 3.03 -30.48 5.34
C ASP A 251 3.26 -31.94 4.94
N THR A 252 3.10 -32.87 5.89
CA THR A 252 3.14 -34.31 5.63
C THR A 252 2.03 -34.75 4.67
N LYS A 253 0.78 -34.35 4.93
CA LYS A 253 -0.37 -34.70 4.05
C LYS A 253 -0.27 -34.10 2.66
N VAL A 254 0.22 -32.86 2.55
CA VAL A 254 0.40 -32.19 1.26
C VAL A 254 1.53 -32.86 0.48
N ALA A 255 2.59 -33.33 1.15
CA ALA A 255 3.62 -34.15 0.53
C ALA A 255 3.05 -35.49 0.02
N GLU A 256 2.23 -36.19 0.81
CA GLU A 256 1.54 -37.40 0.38
C GLU A 256 0.66 -37.15 -0.86
N TRP A 257 -0.16 -36.10 -0.86
CA TRP A 257 -1.00 -35.75 -2.02
C TRP A 257 -0.20 -35.40 -3.27
N ARG A 258 0.99 -34.82 -3.10
CA ARG A 258 1.92 -34.55 -4.19
C ARG A 258 2.51 -35.85 -4.75
N GLU A 259 2.92 -36.78 -3.90
CA GLU A 259 3.45 -38.09 -4.31
C GLU A 259 2.38 -38.94 -5.01
N GLU A 260 1.13 -38.87 -4.55
CA GLU A 260 -0.02 -39.54 -5.17
C GLU A 260 -0.48 -38.86 -6.48
N GLY A 261 0.04 -37.68 -6.81
CA GLY A 261 -0.37 -36.90 -7.98
C GLY A 261 -1.77 -36.28 -7.88
N LYS A 262 -2.39 -36.27 -6.69
CA LYS A 262 -3.70 -35.64 -6.43
C LYS A 262 -3.60 -34.12 -6.25
N ALA A 263 -2.42 -33.64 -5.84
CA ALA A 263 -2.17 -32.23 -5.64
C ALA A 263 -0.84 -31.78 -6.29
N GLU A 264 -0.83 -30.55 -6.77
CA GLU A 264 0.35 -29.86 -7.29
C GLU A 264 0.62 -28.63 -6.43
N ILE A 265 1.85 -28.49 -5.92
CA ILE A 265 2.23 -27.31 -5.13
C ILE A 265 2.73 -26.24 -6.10
N VAL A 266 2.13 -25.05 -6.00
CA VAL A 266 2.46 -23.88 -6.82
C VAL A 266 3.11 -22.83 -5.93
N PRO A 267 4.44 -22.64 -5.99
CA PRO A 267 5.10 -21.57 -5.26
C PRO A 267 4.66 -20.23 -5.86
N GLY A 268 4.14 -19.35 -5.01
CA GLY A 268 3.79 -17.98 -5.38
C GLY A 268 4.92 -17.00 -5.12
N VAL A 269 4.55 -15.73 -5.02
CA VAL A 269 5.48 -14.61 -4.77
C VAL A 269 5.06 -13.92 -3.48
N LEU A 270 6.03 -13.75 -2.57
CA LEU A 270 5.85 -12.95 -1.37
C LEU A 270 6.54 -11.60 -1.57
N PHE A 271 5.77 -10.51 -1.57
CA PHE A 271 6.32 -9.16 -1.66
C PHE A 271 6.36 -8.50 -0.28
N ILE A 272 7.52 -7.96 0.09
CA ILE A 272 7.71 -7.18 1.32
C ILE A 272 8.26 -5.81 0.95
N ASP A 273 7.46 -4.77 1.14
CA ASP A 273 7.91 -3.39 1.00
C ASP A 273 8.64 -2.92 2.28
N GLU A 274 9.51 -1.93 2.13
CA GLU A 274 10.28 -1.31 3.21
C GLU A 274 10.99 -2.32 4.13
N VAL A 275 11.65 -3.33 3.55
CA VAL A 275 12.28 -4.45 4.28
C VAL A 275 13.27 -4.00 5.37
N HIS A 276 13.87 -2.82 5.22
CA HIS A 276 14.78 -2.20 6.21
C HIS A 276 14.09 -1.89 7.56
N MET A 277 12.76 -1.95 7.62
CA MET A 277 11.99 -1.82 8.84
C MET A 277 11.96 -3.12 9.65
N LEU A 278 12.31 -4.27 9.07
CA LEU A 278 12.39 -5.54 9.79
C LEU A 278 13.57 -5.55 10.79
N ASP A 279 13.45 -6.37 11.83
CA ASP A 279 14.49 -6.62 12.80
C ASP A 279 15.35 -7.85 12.44
N ILE A 280 16.44 -8.02 13.18
CA ILE A 280 17.36 -9.14 12.99
C ILE A 280 16.70 -10.52 13.17
N GLU A 281 15.69 -10.63 14.03
CA GLU A 281 14.94 -11.88 14.25
C GLU A 281 14.15 -12.27 13.01
N CYS A 282 13.44 -11.30 12.40
CA CYS A 282 12.75 -11.49 11.13
C CYS A 282 13.72 -11.91 10.02
N PHE A 283 14.90 -11.27 9.93
CA PHE A 283 15.89 -11.64 8.91
C PHE A 283 16.46 -13.04 9.11
N SER A 284 16.73 -13.44 10.36
CA SER A 284 17.16 -14.80 10.68
C SER A 284 16.11 -15.84 10.30
N PHE A 285 14.83 -15.56 10.59
CA PHE A 285 13.71 -16.39 10.15
C PHE A 285 13.63 -16.49 8.62
N LEU A 286 13.71 -15.36 7.91
CA LEU A 286 13.68 -15.33 6.44
C LEU A 286 14.84 -16.14 5.85
N ASN A 287 16.04 -16.03 6.42
CA ASN A 287 17.21 -16.73 5.94
C ASN A 287 17.04 -18.26 6.01
N ARG A 288 16.47 -18.76 7.12
CA ARG A 288 16.12 -20.17 7.27
C ARG A 288 14.96 -20.61 6.36
N ALA A 289 13.93 -19.77 6.23
CA ALA A 289 12.74 -20.09 5.44
C ALA A 289 13.06 -20.23 3.94
N LEU A 290 14.01 -19.43 3.42
CA LEU A 290 14.44 -19.48 2.03
C LEU A 290 15.28 -20.72 1.67
N GLU A 291 15.79 -21.46 2.65
CA GLU A 291 16.52 -22.71 2.40
C GLU A 291 15.60 -23.85 1.98
N ASN A 292 14.30 -23.74 2.23
CA ASN A 292 13.32 -24.73 1.80
C ASN A 292 13.06 -24.60 0.29
N GLU A 293 13.15 -25.71 -0.45
CA GLU A 293 12.86 -25.79 -1.89
C GLU A 293 11.41 -25.40 -2.24
N MET A 294 10.47 -25.54 -1.30
CA MET A 294 9.07 -25.18 -1.50
C MET A 294 8.77 -23.73 -1.09
N SER A 295 9.79 -22.96 -0.73
CA SER A 295 9.60 -21.57 -0.32
C SER A 295 9.17 -20.70 -1.51
N PRO A 296 8.24 -19.75 -1.29
CA PRO A 296 7.81 -18.82 -2.31
C PRO A 296 8.98 -17.90 -2.68
N ILE A 297 8.88 -17.31 -3.86
CA ILE A 297 9.88 -16.34 -4.31
C ILE A 297 9.68 -15.05 -3.52
N LEU A 298 10.70 -14.68 -2.75
CA LEU A 298 10.66 -13.48 -1.93
C LEU A 298 11.12 -12.27 -2.75
N VAL A 299 10.27 -11.25 -2.89
CA VAL A 299 10.64 -9.96 -3.48
C VAL A 299 10.59 -8.92 -2.38
N VAL A 300 11.74 -8.39 -2.01
CA VAL A 300 11.88 -7.35 -0.99
C VAL A 300 12.18 -6.02 -1.66
N ALA A 301 11.62 -4.92 -1.13
CA ALA A 301 11.92 -3.58 -1.60
C ALA A 301 12.51 -2.71 -0.47
N THR A 302 13.44 -1.82 -0.84
CA THR A 302 14.04 -0.88 0.10
C THR A 302 14.33 0.46 -0.57
N ASN A 303 14.15 1.52 0.21
CA ASN A 303 14.49 2.89 -0.15
C ASN A 303 15.68 3.46 0.65
N ARG A 304 16.29 2.63 1.51
CA ARG A 304 17.46 3.02 2.31
C ARG A 304 18.75 2.56 1.66
N GLY A 305 19.75 3.44 1.69
CA GLY A 305 21.11 3.17 1.22
C GLY A 305 21.92 2.38 2.25
N VAL A 306 22.44 3.04 3.29
CA VAL A 306 23.09 2.41 4.44
C VAL A 306 22.31 2.79 5.69
N THR A 307 21.86 1.81 6.47
CA THR A 307 21.11 2.04 7.69
C THR A 307 21.44 0.98 8.73
N THR A 308 21.12 1.26 10.00
CA THR A 308 21.29 0.30 11.09
C THR A 308 20.23 -0.80 10.98
N ILE A 309 20.64 -2.06 11.16
CA ILE A 309 19.71 -3.19 11.24
C ILE A 309 18.99 -3.10 12.58
N ARG A 310 17.66 -3.05 12.58
CA ARG A 310 16.88 -2.91 13.82
C ARG A 310 17.10 -4.12 14.74
N GLY A 311 17.21 -3.84 16.03
CA GLY A 311 17.61 -4.83 17.05
C GLY A 311 19.13 -4.99 17.20
N THR A 312 19.93 -4.27 16.41
CA THR A 312 21.40 -4.27 16.53
C THR A 312 21.96 -2.85 16.45
N ASN A 313 23.25 -2.71 16.76
CA ASN A 313 24.01 -1.46 16.56
C ASN A 313 24.81 -1.45 15.24
N GLN A 314 24.66 -2.49 14.41
CA GLN A 314 25.45 -2.65 13.19
C GLN A 314 24.77 -1.95 12.01
N LYS A 315 25.56 -1.19 11.25
CA LYS A 315 25.11 -0.59 9.98
C LYS A 315 25.41 -1.55 8.84
N SER A 316 24.45 -1.71 7.94
CA SER A 316 24.61 -2.52 6.75
C SER A 316 24.01 -1.84 5.51
N PRO A 317 24.41 -2.25 4.30
CA PRO A 317 23.72 -1.85 3.09
C PRO A 317 22.25 -2.28 3.18
N HIS A 318 21.36 -1.38 2.80
CA HIS A 318 19.92 -1.55 2.78
C HIS A 318 19.25 -1.87 4.12
N GLY A 319 20.01 -1.90 5.23
CA GLY A 319 19.50 -2.35 6.52
C GLY A 319 19.26 -3.85 6.58
N ILE A 320 19.90 -4.61 5.69
CA ILE A 320 19.78 -6.07 5.59
C ILE A 320 21.10 -6.70 6.09
N PRO A 321 21.07 -7.77 6.88
CA PRO A 321 22.25 -8.55 7.22
C PRO A 321 23.02 -9.04 5.98
N ILE A 322 24.36 -9.05 6.04
CA ILE A 322 25.22 -9.34 4.88
C ILE A 322 25.02 -10.79 4.39
N ASP A 323 24.80 -11.73 5.31
CA ASP A 323 24.48 -13.13 5.04
C ASP A 323 23.23 -13.31 4.18
N LEU A 324 22.19 -12.52 4.45
CA LEU A 324 20.99 -12.53 3.60
C LEU A 324 21.26 -11.77 2.31
N LEU A 325 21.94 -10.62 2.35
CA LEU A 325 22.22 -9.79 1.18
C LEU A 325 23.00 -10.54 0.09
N ASP A 326 23.96 -11.39 0.47
CA ASP A 326 24.74 -12.22 -0.45
C ASP A 326 23.87 -13.28 -1.18
N ARG A 327 22.72 -13.65 -0.60
CA ARG A 327 21.73 -14.54 -1.23
C ARG A 327 20.77 -13.80 -2.16
N LEU A 328 20.71 -12.46 -2.09
CA LEU A 328 19.76 -11.64 -2.85
C LEU A 328 20.27 -11.27 -4.24
N LEU A 329 19.39 -11.34 -5.24
CA LEU A 329 19.61 -10.68 -6.52
C LEU A 329 19.13 -9.24 -6.45
N ILE A 330 20.05 -8.28 -6.57
CA ILE A 330 19.73 -6.85 -6.43
C ILE A 330 19.42 -6.21 -7.79
N ILE A 331 18.21 -5.70 -7.93
CA ILE A 331 17.76 -4.87 -9.05
C ILE A 331 17.76 -3.41 -8.59
N THR A 332 18.55 -2.59 -9.26
CA THR A 332 18.58 -1.15 -9.00
C THR A 332 17.66 -0.42 -9.98
N THR A 333 16.92 0.56 -9.45
CA THR A 333 16.13 1.49 -10.26
C THR A 333 16.89 2.80 -10.47
N GLN A 334 16.58 3.50 -11.55
CA GLN A 334 17.20 4.79 -11.87
C GLN A 334 16.21 5.94 -11.65
N PRO A 335 16.65 7.16 -11.34
CA PRO A 335 15.76 8.32 -11.35
C PRO A 335 15.13 8.50 -12.73
N TYR A 336 13.85 8.88 -12.77
CA TYR A 336 13.15 9.18 -14.02
C TYR A 336 13.66 10.48 -14.66
N THR A 337 13.62 10.52 -15.99
CA THR A 337 13.87 11.76 -16.74
C THR A 337 12.63 12.65 -16.78
N ASP A 338 12.79 13.93 -17.10
CA ASP A 338 11.65 14.87 -17.22
C ASP A 338 10.60 14.38 -18.23
N ASP A 339 11.04 13.76 -19.33
CA ASP A 339 10.16 13.17 -20.35
C ASP A 339 9.41 11.94 -19.82
N ASP A 340 10.06 11.10 -19.01
CA ASP A 340 9.40 9.96 -18.37
C ASP A 340 8.36 10.44 -17.37
N ILE A 341 8.68 11.44 -16.54
CA ILE A 341 7.75 12.04 -15.57
C ILE A 341 6.51 12.57 -16.29
N ARG A 342 6.69 13.31 -17.39
CA ARG A 342 5.57 13.83 -18.18
C ARG A 342 4.67 12.71 -18.71
N LYS A 343 5.26 11.67 -19.30
CA LYS A 343 4.51 10.51 -19.82
C LYS A 343 3.77 9.76 -18.71
N ILE A 344 4.39 9.60 -17.53
CA ILE A 344 3.74 8.97 -16.39
C ILE A 344 2.53 9.79 -15.95
N LEU A 345 2.69 11.11 -15.79
CA LEU A 345 1.59 12.00 -15.42
C LEU A 345 0.47 11.99 -16.47
N GLU A 346 0.80 11.90 -17.75
CA GLU A 346 -0.20 11.79 -18.82
C GLU A 346 -1.01 10.50 -18.75
N ILE A 347 -0.36 9.36 -18.50
CA ILE A 347 -1.05 8.09 -18.27
C ILE A 347 -1.95 8.19 -17.03
N ARG A 348 -1.52 8.92 -15.98
CA ARG A 348 -2.36 9.15 -14.79
C ARG A 348 -3.56 10.02 -15.04
N CYS A 349 -3.41 11.09 -15.81
CA CYS A 349 -4.54 11.90 -16.23
C CYS A 349 -5.56 11.07 -17.02
N GLN A 350 -5.10 10.15 -17.88
CA GLN A 350 -5.99 9.24 -18.61
C GLN A 350 -6.69 8.23 -17.69
N GLU A 351 -5.96 7.64 -16.74
CA GLU A 351 -6.51 6.67 -15.79
C GLU A 351 -7.55 7.31 -14.84
N GLU A 352 -7.33 8.56 -14.42
CA GLU A 352 -8.25 9.32 -13.57
C GLU A 352 -9.35 10.08 -14.34
N ASP A 353 -9.38 9.95 -15.68
CA ASP A 353 -10.30 10.66 -16.58
C ASP A 353 -10.28 12.19 -16.39
N VAL A 354 -9.08 12.77 -16.29
CA VAL A 354 -8.84 14.20 -16.09
C VAL A 354 -8.23 14.84 -17.33
N GLU A 355 -9.00 15.70 -18.00
CA GLU A 355 -8.49 16.53 -19.10
C GLU A 355 -7.65 17.70 -18.57
N MET A 356 -6.43 17.87 -19.08
CA MET A 356 -5.52 18.95 -18.70
C MET A 356 -4.91 19.65 -19.91
N ASN A 357 -4.75 20.96 -19.82
CA ASN A 357 -4.02 21.74 -20.83
C ASN A 357 -2.51 21.39 -20.84
N GLU A 358 -1.85 21.49 -21.98
CA GLU A 358 -0.42 21.16 -22.15
C GLU A 358 0.50 22.02 -21.27
N GLU A 359 0.17 23.30 -21.06
CA GLU A 359 0.91 24.16 -20.14
C GLU A 359 0.77 23.71 -18.68
N ALA A 360 -0.40 23.18 -18.31
CA ALA A 360 -0.67 22.64 -16.98
C ALA A 360 0.12 21.35 -16.76
N LYS A 361 0.17 20.45 -17.76
CA LYS A 361 1.01 19.24 -17.74
C LYS A 361 2.50 19.57 -17.61
N GLN A 362 2.98 20.61 -18.29
CA GLN A 362 4.37 21.07 -18.18
C GLN A 362 4.69 21.59 -16.77
N LEU A 363 3.81 22.41 -16.19
CA LEU A 363 3.97 22.87 -14.81
C LEU A 363 3.99 21.70 -13.83
N LEU A 364 3.08 20.74 -13.99
CA LEU A 364 3.00 19.58 -13.12
C LEU A 364 4.24 18.69 -13.23
N THR A 365 4.80 18.55 -14.43
CA THR A 365 6.07 17.83 -14.68
C THR A 365 7.22 18.50 -13.93
N LEU A 366 7.31 19.83 -13.98
CA LEU A 366 8.31 20.60 -13.21
C LEU A 366 8.14 20.38 -11.71
N ILE A 367 6.91 20.43 -11.20
CA ILE A 367 6.61 20.15 -9.79
C ILE A 367 7.04 18.72 -9.43
N GLY A 368 6.73 17.73 -10.27
CA GLY A 368 7.09 16.33 -10.04
C GLY A 368 8.59 16.07 -9.98
N ARG A 369 9.36 16.78 -10.81
CA ARG A 369 10.83 16.78 -10.78
C ARG A 369 11.36 17.45 -9.51
N ASP A 370 10.86 18.64 -9.20
CA ASP A 370 11.39 19.46 -8.11
C ASP A 370 10.94 18.97 -6.74
N THR A 371 9.87 18.17 -6.64
CA THR A 371 9.35 17.63 -5.36
C THR A 371 9.40 16.09 -5.33
N SER A 372 8.29 15.42 -5.68
CA SER A 372 8.18 13.98 -5.85
C SER A 372 7.05 13.65 -6.84
N LEU A 373 7.18 12.53 -7.55
CA LEU A 373 6.14 12.05 -8.47
C LEU A 373 4.81 11.77 -7.75
N ARG A 374 4.86 11.20 -6.53
CA ARG A 374 3.66 10.94 -5.71
C ARG A 374 2.87 12.22 -5.43
N TYR A 375 3.57 13.29 -5.03
CA TYR A 375 2.94 14.57 -4.76
C TYR A 375 2.30 15.15 -6.04
N ALA A 376 2.99 15.07 -7.18
CA ALA A 376 2.44 15.49 -8.47
C ALA A 376 1.20 14.67 -8.90
N ILE A 377 1.16 13.37 -8.62
CA ILE A 377 -0.02 12.53 -8.90
C ILE A 377 -1.20 12.96 -8.01
N HIS A 378 -1.00 13.17 -6.70
CA HIS A 378 -2.08 13.64 -5.82
C HIS A 378 -2.61 15.03 -6.22
N LEU A 379 -1.74 15.87 -6.79
CA LEU A 379 -2.13 17.16 -7.35
C LEU A 379 -3.09 17.03 -8.54
N ILE A 380 -3.06 15.93 -9.31
CA ILE A 380 -3.99 15.70 -10.44
C ILE A 380 -5.42 15.68 -9.94
N THR A 381 -5.72 14.81 -8.98
CA THR A 381 -7.06 14.66 -8.41
C THR A 381 -7.54 15.95 -7.75
N ALA A 382 -6.66 16.61 -6.98
CA ALA A 382 -7.02 17.86 -6.32
C ALA A 382 -7.21 19.03 -7.31
N ALA A 383 -6.44 19.09 -8.39
CA ALA A 383 -6.61 20.09 -9.45
C ALA A 383 -7.89 19.84 -10.26
N ALA A 384 -8.27 18.58 -10.50
CA ALA A 384 -9.55 18.22 -11.10
C ALA A 384 -10.73 18.73 -10.25
N LEU A 385 -10.69 18.54 -8.92
CA LEU A 385 -11.70 19.07 -8.02
C LEU A 385 -11.75 20.61 -8.00
N SER A 386 -10.58 21.27 -8.06
CA SER A 386 -10.49 22.73 -8.18
C SER A 386 -11.14 23.24 -9.47
N CYS A 387 -10.89 22.55 -10.59
CA CYS A 387 -11.48 22.86 -11.89
C CYS A 387 -13.01 22.65 -11.89
N GLN A 388 -13.49 21.54 -11.33
CA GLN A 388 -14.93 21.27 -11.16
C GLN A 388 -15.61 22.36 -10.32
N LYS A 389 -14.96 22.85 -9.26
CA LYS A 389 -15.47 23.96 -8.45
C LYS A 389 -15.57 25.27 -9.24
N ARG A 390 -14.65 25.51 -10.18
CA ARG A 390 -14.72 26.61 -11.17
C ARG A 390 -15.76 26.35 -12.27
N LYS A 391 -16.37 25.16 -12.31
CA LYS A 391 -17.23 24.66 -13.40
C LYS A 391 -16.49 24.57 -14.75
N GLY A 392 -15.17 24.42 -14.71
CA GLY A 392 -14.35 24.14 -15.88
C GLY A 392 -14.41 22.66 -16.25
N LYS A 393 -14.15 22.35 -17.53
CA LYS A 393 -14.00 20.97 -18.02
C LYS A 393 -12.54 20.53 -18.10
N VAL A 394 -11.63 21.47 -18.38
CA VAL A 394 -10.20 21.22 -18.56
C VAL A 394 -9.43 21.90 -17.43
N VAL A 395 -8.51 21.18 -16.80
CA VAL A 395 -7.63 21.72 -15.76
C VAL A 395 -6.63 22.70 -16.37
N GLU A 396 -6.60 23.91 -15.80
CA GLU A 396 -5.70 24.98 -16.21
C GLU A 396 -4.55 25.17 -15.22
N VAL A 397 -3.56 25.96 -15.60
CA VAL A 397 -2.39 26.30 -14.77
C VAL A 397 -2.81 26.93 -13.44
N GLU A 398 -3.87 27.76 -13.46
CA GLU A 398 -4.41 28.41 -12.26
C GLU A 398 -4.93 27.42 -11.23
N ASP A 399 -5.55 26.33 -11.68
CA ASP A 399 -6.10 25.30 -10.81
C ASP A 399 -4.96 24.57 -10.08
N ILE A 400 -3.89 24.22 -10.79
CA ILE A 400 -2.68 23.60 -10.21
C ILE A 400 -2.00 24.57 -9.23
N GLN A 401 -1.83 25.84 -9.60
CA GLN A 401 -1.20 26.84 -8.72
C GLN A 401 -1.99 27.03 -7.42
N ARG A 402 -3.33 27.04 -7.49
CA ARG A 402 -4.18 27.14 -6.30
C ARG A 402 -3.98 25.94 -5.38
N VAL A 403 -4.00 24.73 -5.94
CA VAL A 403 -3.82 23.48 -5.17
C VAL A 403 -2.41 23.40 -4.57
N TYR A 404 -1.38 23.77 -5.34
CA TYR A 404 0.01 23.78 -4.88
C TYR A 404 0.26 24.75 -3.70
N ARG A 405 -0.53 25.83 -3.59
CA ARG A 405 -0.48 26.74 -2.42
C ARG A 405 -1.18 26.14 -1.21
N LEU A 406 -2.26 25.39 -1.41
CA LEU A 406 -3.03 24.80 -0.31
C LEU A 406 -2.32 23.58 0.30
N PHE A 407 -1.74 22.72 -0.53
CA PHE A 407 -1.06 21.51 -0.10
C PHE A 407 0.44 21.71 -0.19
N LEU A 408 1.14 21.66 0.95
CA LEU A 408 2.59 21.76 0.98
C LEU A 408 3.22 20.40 0.66
N ASP A 409 4.33 20.38 -0.06
CA ASP A 409 5.18 19.19 -0.14
C ASP A 409 6.06 19.07 1.11
N VAL A 410 6.69 17.91 1.27
CA VAL A 410 7.50 17.59 2.46
C VAL A 410 8.61 18.62 2.69
N ARG A 411 9.29 19.12 1.64
CA ARG A 411 10.40 20.08 1.83
C ARG A 411 9.89 21.45 2.26
N ARG A 412 8.83 21.95 1.62
CA ARG A 412 8.18 23.21 2.05
C ARG A 412 7.62 23.11 3.45
N SER A 413 7.03 21.97 3.81
CA SER A 413 6.50 21.73 5.16
C SER A 413 7.60 21.71 6.22
N MET A 414 8.74 21.06 5.95
CA MET A 414 9.90 21.08 6.86
C MET A 414 10.46 22.50 7.02
N GLN A 415 10.59 23.24 5.91
CA GLN A 415 11.05 24.63 5.97
C GLN A 415 10.11 25.50 6.80
N TYR A 416 8.80 25.38 6.58
CA TYR A 416 7.80 26.08 7.37
C TYR A 416 7.91 25.76 8.87
N LEU A 417 8.12 24.50 9.24
CA LEU A 417 8.32 24.12 10.63
C LEU A 417 9.57 24.78 11.23
N VAL A 418 10.70 24.76 10.52
CA VAL A 418 11.96 25.37 10.97
C VAL A 418 11.80 26.87 11.14
N GLU A 419 11.17 27.56 10.18
CA GLU A 419 10.92 29.00 10.25
C GLU A 419 10.09 29.36 11.48
N TYR A 420 9.01 28.61 11.78
CA TYR A 420 8.19 28.85 12.96
C TYR A 420 8.90 28.52 14.28
N GLN A 421 9.68 27.43 14.33
CA GLN A 421 10.51 27.13 15.51
C GLN A 421 11.55 28.23 15.76
N THR A 422 12.16 28.77 14.71
CA THR A 422 13.12 29.88 14.85
C THR A 422 12.47 31.21 15.20
N ALA A 423 11.22 31.44 14.78
CA ALA A 423 10.44 32.60 15.17
C ALA A 423 10.01 32.55 16.65
N GLU A 424 9.68 31.36 17.16
CA GLU A 424 9.47 31.14 18.61
C GLU A 424 10.77 31.31 19.41
N ALA A 425 11.93 31.00 18.81
CA ALA A 425 13.24 31.17 19.43
C ALA A 425 13.81 32.61 19.36
N ALA A 426 13.02 33.60 18.91
CA ALA A 426 13.44 35.01 18.91
C ALA A 426 13.81 35.44 20.35
N THR A 427 15.11 35.59 20.60
CA THR A 427 15.66 35.87 21.93
C THR A 427 15.55 37.36 22.23
N VAL A 428 14.87 37.73 23.31
CA VAL A 428 14.88 39.12 23.79
C VAL A 428 16.24 39.37 24.47
N LEU A 429 16.99 40.34 23.95
CA LEU A 429 18.27 40.77 24.52
C LEU A 429 18.07 42.05 25.33
N ILE A 430 18.38 42.00 26.63
CA ILE A 430 18.40 43.17 27.50
C ILE A 430 19.86 43.61 27.65
N HIS A 431 20.15 44.86 27.27
CA HIS A 431 21.48 45.44 27.41
C HIS A 431 21.47 46.41 28.60
N HIS A 432 22.32 46.16 29.61
CA HIS A 432 22.46 47.01 30.78
C HIS A 432 23.56 48.06 30.55
N PRO A 433 23.23 49.35 30.34
CA PRO A 433 24.22 50.35 29.96
C PRO A 433 25.24 50.67 31.07
N ALA A 434 24.87 50.47 32.34
CA ALA A 434 25.71 50.78 33.49
C ALA A 434 26.75 49.69 33.83
N GLU A 435 26.45 48.42 33.51
CA GLU A 435 27.27 47.25 33.88
C GLU A 435 27.91 46.55 32.67
N ASN A 436 27.63 47.03 31.44
CA ASN A 436 28.08 46.42 30.18
C ASN A 436 27.71 44.93 30.06
N LYS A 437 26.57 44.57 30.66
CA LYS A 437 26.06 43.19 30.76
C LYS A 437 24.92 42.99 29.77
N VAL A 438 24.91 41.84 29.10
CA VAL A 438 23.84 41.43 28.18
C VAL A 438 23.12 40.23 28.76
N GLU A 439 21.81 40.36 28.97
CA GLU A 439 20.94 39.28 29.42
C GLU A 439 20.09 38.77 28.24
N ARG A 440 19.92 37.44 28.16
CA ARG A 440 19.19 36.77 27.08
C ARG A 440 17.98 36.05 27.66
N ILE A 441 16.79 36.37 27.17
CA ILE A 441 15.55 35.73 27.58
C ILE A 441 15.05 34.80 26.47
N TYR A 442 14.85 33.54 26.82
CA TYR A 442 14.47 32.45 25.90
C TYR A 442 13.02 31.97 26.09
N TRP A 443 12.20 32.73 26.82
CA TRP A 443 10.78 32.42 27.06
C TRP A 443 9.92 33.66 26.82
N SER A 444 8.60 33.45 26.64
CA SER A 444 7.65 34.55 26.45
C SER A 444 7.57 35.44 27.69
N VAL A 445 7.84 36.74 27.52
CA VAL A 445 7.77 37.76 28.58
C VAL A 445 7.07 39.01 28.04
N THR A 446 6.22 39.64 28.87
CA THR A 446 5.60 40.90 28.48
C THR A 446 6.56 42.07 28.68
N ALA A 447 6.41 43.12 27.87
CA ALA A 447 7.21 44.34 28.02
C ALA A 447 7.07 44.95 29.43
N SER A 448 5.88 44.87 30.04
CA SER A 448 5.63 45.36 31.40
C SER A 448 6.40 44.57 32.46
N ASP A 449 6.49 43.25 32.33
CA ASP A 449 7.24 42.41 33.28
C ASP A 449 8.74 42.69 33.20
N ILE A 450 9.27 42.88 31.98
CA ILE A 450 10.66 43.24 31.77
C ILE A 450 10.98 44.60 32.41
N MET A 451 10.12 45.60 32.23
CA MET A 451 10.30 46.95 32.78
C MET A 451 10.21 46.99 34.31
N LYS A 452 9.35 46.15 34.91
CA LYS A 452 9.23 46.02 36.37
C LYS A 452 10.44 45.35 37.01
N SER A 453 10.97 44.30 36.37
CA SER A 453 12.12 43.56 36.88
C SER A 453 13.45 44.31 36.70
N ASN A 454 13.49 45.34 35.84
CA ASN A 454 14.69 46.12 35.53
C ASN A 454 14.44 47.63 35.65
N PRO A 455 14.11 48.16 36.85
CA PRO A 455 13.87 49.58 37.03
C PRO A 455 15.16 50.38 36.80
N GLY A 456 15.05 51.52 36.10
CA GLY A 456 16.18 52.41 35.83
C GLY A 456 17.06 52.05 34.63
N HIS A 457 16.73 50.98 33.89
CA HIS A 457 17.43 50.59 32.67
C HIS A 457 16.59 50.88 31.41
N TYR A 458 17.23 51.34 30.33
CA TYR A 458 16.58 51.42 29.01
C TYR A 458 16.48 50.01 28.44
N VAL A 459 15.27 49.47 28.33
CA VAL A 459 15.07 48.10 27.84
C VAL A 459 14.66 48.09 26.37
N ALA A 460 15.42 47.31 25.60
CA ALA A 460 15.19 46.75 24.25
C ALA A 460 15.80 47.48 23.03
N VAL A 461 16.89 46.90 22.52
CA VAL A 461 17.11 46.73 21.08
C VAL A 461 16.47 45.39 20.71
N VAL A 462 15.37 45.43 19.96
CA VAL A 462 14.76 44.22 19.39
C VAL A 462 15.57 43.87 18.14
N VAL A 463 16.49 42.91 18.25
CA VAL A 463 17.12 42.32 17.06
C VAL A 463 16.20 41.22 16.57
N THR A 464 15.30 41.54 15.64
CA THR A 464 14.68 40.51 14.83
C THR A 464 15.79 39.87 13.98
N SER A 465 15.91 38.54 14.03
CA SER A 465 16.74 37.82 13.07
C SER A 465 16.31 38.22 11.65
N PRO A 466 17.24 38.49 10.71
CA PRO A 466 16.89 38.97 9.38
C PRO A 466 16.36 37.82 8.51
N THR A 467 15.12 37.40 8.73
CA THR A 467 14.43 36.45 7.84
C THR A 467 12.96 36.82 7.65
N MET A 468 12.73 38.07 7.26
CA MET A 468 11.60 38.41 6.39
C MET A 468 12.15 38.57 4.97
N LYS A 469 12.42 37.45 4.28
CA LYS A 469 12.60 37.47 2.82
C LYS A 469 11.29 37.04 2.17
N ASN A 470 10.51 38.07 1.83
CA ASN A 470 9.41 38.17 0.88
C ASN A 470 9.00 36.91 0.10
N GLU A 471 7.73 36.49 0.26
CA GLU A 471 7.01 35.60 -0.66
C GLU A 471 7.03 36.08 -2.13
N LYS A 472 7.25 37.40 -2.35
CA LYS A 472 7.46 37.99 -3.67
C LYS A 472 8.80 37.61 -4.32
N GLU A 473 9.83 37.30 -3.54
CA GLU A 473 11.12 36.86 -4.09
C GLU A 473 11.06 35.44 -4.63
N VAL A 474 10.35 34.51 -3.98
CA VAL A 474 10.23 33.12 -4.47
C VAL A 474 9.45 33.09 -5.80
N LEU A 475 8.33 33.81 -5.88
CA LEU A 475 7.59 33.99 -7.15
C LEU A 475 8.42 34.69 -8.22
N ASN A 476 9.24 35.68 -7.85
CA ASN A 476 10.18 36.32 -8.76
C ASN A 476 11.37 35.43 -9.13
N GLU A 477 11.79 34.48 -8.29
CA GLU A 477 12.86 33.52 -8.57
C GLU A 477 12.37 32.47 -9.59
N PHE A 478 11.10 32.06 -9.48
CA PHE A 478 10.43 31.27 -10.52
C PHE A 478 10.24 32.05 -11.83
N ALA A 479 9.93 33.36 -11.77
CA ALA A 479 9.83 34.22 -12.94
C ALA A 479 11.20 34.51 -13.60
N THR A 480 12.26 34.72 -12.81
CA THR A 480 13.61 35.01 -13.32
C THR A 480 14.30 33.76 -13.88
N LYS A 481 14.01 32.55 -13.38
CA LYS A 481 14.49 31.29 -13.98
C LYS A 481 13.86 31.00 -15.35
N LYS A 482 12.70 31.59 -15.69
CA LYS A 482 12.15 31.59 -17.06
C LYS A 482 12.86 32.57 -18.01
N CYS A 483 13.42 33.68 -17.52
CA CYS A 483 14.05 34.70 -18.36
C CYS A 483 15.46 34.33 -18.87
N VAL A 484 16.18 33.43 -18.20
CA VAL A 484 17.53 33.02 -18.64
C VAL A 484 17.49 32.16 -19.91
N LYS A 485 16.37 31.47 -20.19
CA LYS A 485 16.20 30.65 -21.40
C LYS A 485 15.67 31.45 -22.60
N LEU A 486 14.92 32.54 -22.37
CA LEU A 486 14.51 33.46 -23.43
C LEU A 486 15.63 34.43 -23.84
N GLY A 487 16.46 34.89 -22.89
CA GLY A 487 17.59 35.79 -23.18
C GLY A 487 18.72 35.13 -23.96
N LYS A 488 18.84 33.79 -23.95
CA LYS A 488 19.79 33.05 -24.80
C LYS A 488 19.28 32.87 -26.24
N LEU A 489 17.96 32.80 -26.46
CA LEU A 489 17.36 32.75 -27.79
C LEU A 489 17.29 34.14 -28.46
N LEU A 490 17.22 35.21 -27.67
CA LEU A 490 17.24 36.59 -28.17
C LEU A 490 18.66 37.14 -28.44
N LYS A 491 19.72 36.35 -28.17
CA LYS A 491 21.11 36.70 -28.54
C LYS A 491 21.53 36.21 -29.92
N GLU A 492 20.70 35.44 -30.60
CA GLU A 492 20.93 34.98 -31.98
C GLU A 492 20.23 35.88 -33.03
N GLY A 493 19.42 36.85 -32.62
CA GLY A 493 18.83 37.88 -33.50
C GLY A 493 19.46 39.25 -33.21
N GLY A 494 20.28 39.75 -34.13
CA GLY A 494 21.15 40.91 -33.91
C GLY A 494 20.45 42.27 -33.76
N GLY A 495 21.25 43.22 -33.22
CA GLY A 495 21.16 44.65 -33.52
C GLY A 495 20.48 45.55 -32.47
N LEU A 496 21.25 46.24 -31.64
CA LEU A 496 21.47 47.70 -31.71
C LEU A 496 22.14 48.24 -30.44
N ASP A 497 23.03 49.18 -30.70
CA ASP A 497 24.09 49.74 -29.87
C ASP A 497 23.61 50.96 -29.07
N LEU A 498 23.94 51.06 -27.77
CA LEU A 498 23.99 52.33 -27.05
C LEU A 498 25.10 52.32 -25.98
N THR A 499 26.14 53.07 -26.30
CA THR A 499 27.33 53.38 -25.51
C THR A 499 27.05 54.16 -24.22
N LYS A 500 27.80 53.88 -23.13
CA LYS A 500 28.47 54.91 -22.30
C LYS A 500 29.60 54.35 -21.40
N LYS A 501 30.60 55.21 -21.24
CA LYS A 501 32.03 55.04 -20.88
C LYS A 501 32.38 54.37 -19.54
N LYS A 502 33.54 53.70 -19.56
CA LYS A 502 34.35 53.18 -18.43
C LYS A 502 35.20 54.27 -17.76
N THR A 503 35.45 54.11 -16.46
CA THR A 503 36.61 54.71 -15.76
C THR A 503 37.39 53.61 -15.03
N LYS A 504 38.72 53.61 -15.15
CA LYS A 504 39.69 52.61 -14.66
C LYS A 504 40.27 52.99 -13.29
N HIS A 505 40.56 52.00 -12.45
CA HIS A 505 41.82 51.86 -11.66
C HIS A 505 41.93 50.39 -11.21
N ARG A 506 42.88 49.55 -11.66
CA ARG A 506 44.35 49.45 -11.50
C ARG A 506 44.78 48.52 -10.33
N LYS A 507 44.88 47.23 -10.67
CA LYS A 507 45.88 46.18 -10.33
C LYS A 507 46.80 46.38 -9.09
N LYS A 508 46.88 45.36 -8.23
CA LYS A 508 48.16 44.79 -7.77
C LYS A 508 48.03 43.30 -7.38
N LYS A 509 49.13 42.58 -7.62
CA LYS A 509 49.38 41.13 -7.69
C LYS A 509 50.34 40.73 -6.56
N LEU A 510 50.27 39.51 -6.07
CA LEU A 510 51.37 38.61 -5.62
C LEU A 510 50.68 37.28 -5.21
N ASP A 511 50.80 36.13 -5.90
CA ASP A 511 51.93 35.17 -5.96
C ASP A 511 52.39 34.78 -4.52
N GLN A 512 52.48 33.53 -4.02
CA GLN A 512 52.71 32.20 -4.60
C GLN A 512 52.50 31.08 -3.51
N GLU A 513 52.13 29.86 -3.94
CA GLU A 513 52.61 28.50 -3.55
C GLU A 513 53.25 28.26 -2.15
N THR A 514 53.14 27.15 -1.41
CA THR A 514 52.87 25.70 -1.61
C THR A 514 52.88 25.03 -0.22
N GLY A 515 52.37 23.80 -0.08
CA GLY A 515 52.80 22.87 0.99
C GLY A 515 51.69 22.04 1.65
N LYS A 516 51.54 20.79 1.20
CA LYS A 516 50.76 19.72 1.87
C LYS A 516 51.55 19.16 3.06
N VAL A 517 50.85 18.64 4.08
CA VAL A 517 50.91 17.25 4.61
C VAL A 517 50.16 17.20 5.97
N ASN A 518 49.36 16.13 6.15
CA ASN A 518 48.56 15.70 7.31
C ASN A 518 49.24 14.40 7.87
N PRO A 519 48.77 13.64 8.88
CA PRO A 519 47.90 13.89 10.06
C PRO A 519 48.39 13.22 11.39
N ASN A 520 47.60 13.45 12.46
CA ASN A 520 47.23 12.58 13.61
C ASN A 520 48.26 12.03 14.62
N SER A 521 48.01 12.30 15.92
CA SER A 521 47.59 11.27 16.92
C SER A 521 47.39 11.88 18.33
N ASP A 522 46.21 11.67 18.92
CA ASP A 522 45.87 11.71 20.38
C ASP A 522 46.66 10.63 21.19
N PRO A 523 46.52 10.40 22.53
CA PRO A 523 45.58 10.95 23.55
C PRO A 523 46.17 11.27 24.97
N ASN A 524 45.26 11.76 25.83
CA ASN A 524 45.30 12.06 27.29
C ASN A 524 45.69 10.84 28.20
N PRO A 525 46.00 10.97 29.53
CA PRO A 525 44.96 11.09 30.58
C PRO A 525 45.31 11.71 31.98
N ASN A 526 44.22 11.98 32.74
CA ASN A 526 43.98 11.94 34.21
C ASN A 526 44.49 13.02 35.19
N GLN A 527 43.54 13.59 35.97
CA GLN A 527 43.48 13.46 37.46
C GLN A 527 42.18 14.04 38.09
N ASP A 528 41.43 13.13 38.75
CA ASP A 528 40.79 13.12 40.09
C ASP A 528 40.16 14.34 40.79
N GLY A 529 39.00 14.08 41.45
CA GLY A 529 38.63 14.67 42.76
C GLY A 529 37.13 14.89 43.09
N ALA A 530 36.51 13.93 43.82
CA ALA A 530 35.58 13.98 45.00
C ALA A 530 34.67 15.23 45.27
N ASP A 531 33.50 15.23 45.94
CA ASP A 531 32.62 14.28 46.65
C ASP A 531 31.32 15.02 47.09
N ASN A 532 30.32 14.27 47.61
CA ASN A 532 29.22 14.63 48.56
C ASN A 532 27.77 14.94 48.07
N ALA A 533 26.98 13.86 47.94
CA ALA A 533 25.82 13.40 48.75
C ALA A 533 24.80 14.35 49.47
N VAL A 534 23.53 13.88 49.41
CA VAL A 534 22.45 13.78 50.45
C VAL A 534 21.11 14.56 50.25
N ALA A 535 20.08 13.75 49.89
CA ALA A 535 18.70 13.57 50.41
C ALA A 535 17.70 14.71 50.71
N GLY A 536 16.40 14.40 50.47
CA GLY A 536 15.26 14.94 51.23
C GLY A 536 13.88 14.85 50.54
N GLU A 537 13.10 13.82 50.85
CA GLU A 537 11.66 13.66 50.56
C GLU A 537 10.74 14.47 51.51
N ASN A 538 9.53 14.82 51.04
CA ASN A 538 8.22 14.93 51.73
C ASN A 538 7.24 15.60 50.75
N GLY A 539 5.99 15.21 50.49
CA GLY A 539 5.03 14.37 51.21
C GLY A 539 3.86 15.22 51.75
N GLY A 540 2.65 15.10 51.19
CA GLY A 540 1.39 15.21 51.96
C GLY A 540 0.38 16.34 51.65
N ASP A 541 -0.72 15.95 51.00
CA ASP A 541 -2.15 16.16 51.34
C ASP A 541 -2.88 17.52 51.29
N GLY A 542 -3.94 17.52 50.46
CA GLY A 542 -5.33 17.61 50.94
C GLY A 542 -6.06 18.96 50.85
N PHE A 543 -7.15 19.03 50.05
CA PHE A 543 -8.54 19.23 50.54
C PHE A 543 -9.56 19.44 49.40
N MET A 544 -10.67 18.70 49.51
CA MET A 544 -11.87 18.79 48.68
C MET A 544 -12.74 20.01 49.02
N ARG A 545 -13.41 20.60 48.02
CA ARG A 545 -14.76 21.19 48.18
C ARG A 545 -15.60 21.02 46.92
N ARG A 546 -16.73 20.31 47.08
CA ARG A 546 -17.90 20.31 46.19
C ARG A 546 -18.73 21.57 46.44
N SER A 547 -19.35 22.13 45.39
CA SER A 547 -20.71 22.66 45.47
C SER A 547 -21.41 22.64 44.11
N HIS A 548 -22.73 22.49 44.19
CA HIS A 548 -23.69 22.11 43.16
C HIS A 548 -24.31 23.28 42.39
N GLY A 549 -24.83 22.95 41.20
CA GLY A 549 -26.05 23.53 40.59
C GLY A 549 -25.78 24.61 39.55
N GLY A 550 -26.35 24.61 38.35
CA GLY A 550 -27.38 23.79 37.73
C GLY A 550 -28.17 24.64 36.73
N GLY A 551 -28.34 24.17 35.49
CA GLY A 551 -29.49 24.51 34.66
C GLY A 551 -29.28 25.30 33.36
N ARG A 552 -29.39 24.57 32.23
CA ARG A 552 -30.12 24.88 30.96
C ARG A 552 -29.78 26.20 30.24
N GLY A 553 -29.53 26.26 28.93
CA GLY A 553 -29.68 25.35 27.80
C GLY A 553 -29.65 26.21 26.53
N GLY A 554 -28.99 25.75 25.48
CA GLY A 554 -28.90 26.48 24.21
C GLY A 554 -28.12 25.68 23.18
N GLY A 555 -28.83 24.94 22.33
CA GLY A 555 -28.25 24.08 21.31
C GLY A 555 -27.50 24.88 20.24
N GLY A 556 -26.29 24.42 19.94
CA GLY A 556 -25.50 24.83 18.79
C GLY A 556 -24.58 23.68 18.41
N TRP A 557 -24.90 23.02 17.29
CA TRP A 557 -24.10 21.99 16.66
C TRP A 557 -22.63 22.43 16.50
N ARG A 558 -21.68 21.62 16.97
CA ARG A 558 -20.24 21.71 16.68
C ARG A 558 -19.71 20.31 16.34
N PRO A 559 -18.91 20.13 15.27
CA PRO A 559 -18.25 18.86 14.99
C PRO A 559 -17.19 18.56 16.05
N ALA A 560 -17.25 17.40 16.67
CA ALA A 560 -16.27 16.92 17.62
C ALA A 560 -14.97 16.53 16.89
N LEU A 561 -13.90 17.30 17.13
CA LEU A 561 -12.53 16.80 17.00
C LEU A 561 -12.28 15.90 18.22
N HIS A 562 -12.40 14.59 18.04
CA HIS A 562 -11.90 13.64 19.02
C HIS A 562 -10.41 13.41 18.79
N SER A 563 -9.61 14.20 19.50
CA SER A 563 -8.25 13.84 19.91
C SER A 563 -8.31 12.57 20.75
N ILE A 564 -7.64 11.51 20.31
CA ILE A 564 -7.43 10.29 21.10
C ILE A 564 -6.41 10.64 22.20
N PRO A 565 -6.75 10.50 23.48
CA PRO A 565 -5.79 10.67 24.57
C PRO A 565 -4.93 9.42 24.75
N GLU A 566 -3.66 9.67 25.04
CA GLU A 566 -2.70 8.71 25.60
C GLU A 566 -3.29 8.01 26.83
N PHE A 567 -3.29 6.68 26.82
CA PHE A 567 -3.40 5.88 28.05
C PHE A 567 -2.28 4.84 28.05
N GLY A 568 -1.29 5.08 28.91
CA GLY A 568 -0.37 4.07 29.39
C GLY A 568 -0.96 3.32 30.59
N SER A 569 -0.69 2.01 30.60
CA SER A 569 -0.44 1.12 31.73
C SER A 569 -1.19 1.33 33.05
N SER A 570 -2.02 0.35 33.39
CA SER A 570 -2.00 -0.36 34.68
C SER A 570 -1.91 -1.85 34.41
#